data_AF-A0A435YV26-F1
#
_entry.id   AF-A0A435YV26-F1
#
_cell.length_a   1.000
_cell.length_b   1.000
_cell.length_c   1.000
_cell.angle_alpha   90.00
_cell.angle_beta   90.00
_cell.angle_gamma   90.00
#
_symmetry.space_group_name_H-M   'P 1'
#
loop_
_entity.id
_entity.type
_entity.pdbx_description
1 polymer ?
#
loop_
_entity_poly.entity_id
_entity_poly.type
_entity_poly.pdbx_seq_one_letter_code
_entity_poly.pdbx_strand_id
1 'polypeptide(L)'
;MTNLFKTLSGHPFPQPLPAWHDPHDRRLPTGTHRVAIIHSELRRETGDTFPYCVFRSMVFGKGRFGGFTIDEIFRLNDPNPNVKNDEWQRFEMLCHAVEVLQVTNTVQMYGRPYEVDILTVGRTSIVQAYKSVKPDAIKLHAPGTVEEENSAYWQAKAIADATAEQQTEEHAQAFALALHDR
;
A
#
# COMPACT_ATOMS: atom_id res chain seq x y z
N MET A 1 1.29 51.16 26.59
CA MET A 1 0.83 49.94 25.92
C MET A 1 0.88 50.18 24.43
N THR A 2 1.83 49.55 23.72
CA THR A 2 1.83 49.55 22.25
C THR A 2 2.58 48.30 21.78
N ASN A 3 1.85 47.42 21.08
CA ASN A 3 2.30 46.11 20.62
C ASN A 3 3.36 46.23 19.53
N LEU A 4 4.49 45.54 19.71
CA LEU A 4 5.56 45.36 18.72
C LEU A 4 5.49 43.92 18.18
N PHE A 5 4.64 43.68 17.18
CA PHE A 5 4.78 42.52 16.30
C PHE A 5 5.86 42.83 15.27
N LYS A 6 7.07 42.29 15.48
CA LYS A 6 8.16 42.32 14.52
C LYS A 6 8.09 41.05 13.68
N THR A 7 7.42 41.12 12.54
CA THR A 7 7.40 40.09 11.51
C THR A 7 8.78 40.00 10.86
N LEU A 8 9.45 38.85 11.03
CA LEU A 8 10.65 38.47 10.29
C LEU A 8 10.25 38.06 8.87
N SER A 9 10.26 38.99 7.93
CA SER A 9 10.24 38.68 6.50
C SER A 9 11.62 38.89 5.91
N GLY A 10 12.43 37.83 5.80
CA GLY A 10 13.81 37.94 5.34
C GLY A 10 14.45 36.66 4.83
N HIS A 11 13.67 35.63 4.48
CA HIS A 11 14.19 34.54 3.66
C HIS A 11 13.71 34.74 2.22
N PRO A 12 14.63 34.83 1.23
CA PRO A 12 14.22 34.82 -0.16
C PRO A 12 13.48 33.51 -0.42
N PHE A 13 12.29 33.62 -0.99
CA PHE A 13 11.49 32.50 -1.45
C PHE A 13 12.40 31.48 -2.18
N PRO A 14 12.24 30.18 -1.94
CA PRO A 14 12.94 29.18 -2.74
C PRO A 14 12.63 29.46 -4.21
N GLN A 15 13.66 29.41 -5.05
CA GLN A 15 13.58 29.63 -6.49
C GLN A 15 12.30 29.00 -7.06
N PRO A 16 11.62 29.64 -8.02
CA PRO A 16 10.43 29.06 -8.63
C PRO A 16 10.80 27.65 -9.09
N LEU A 17 10.01 26.68 -8.63
CA LEU A 17 10.22 25.29 -8.94
C LEU A 17 10.32 25.16 -10.47
N PRO A 18 11.26 24.34 -11.00
CA PRO A 18 11.45 24.20 -12.43
C PRO A 18 10.11 23.95 -13.13
N ALA A 19 9.92 24.41 -14.38
CA ALA A 19 8.65 24.34 -15.09
C ALA A 19 8.06 22.92 -15.25
N TRP A 20 8.85 21.87 -14.98
CA TRP A 20 8.41 20.47 -14.95
C TRP A 20 7.91 19.99 -13.57
N HIS A 21 8.04 20.80 -12.53
CA HIS A 21 7.55 20.49 -11.20
C HIS A 21 6.08 20.91 -11.08
N ASP A 22 5.18 20.05 -11.55
CA ASP A 22 3.77 20.15 -11.20
C ASP A 22 3.59 19.65 -9.74
N PRO A 23 3.09 20.49 -8.81
CA PRO A 23 2.79 20.07 -7.44
C PRO A 23 1.67 19.00 -7.37
N HIS A 24 0.97 18.74 -8.47
CA HIS A 24 0.02 17.64 -8.64
C HIS A 24 0.63 16.37 -9.21
N ASP A 25 1.88 16.41 -9.70
CA ASP A 25 2.56 15.23 -10.25
C ASP A 25 3.17 14.41 -9.12
N ARG A 26 2.30 13.70 -8.40
CA ARG A 26 2.66 12.66 -7.43
C ARG A 26 3.05 11.38 -8.18
N ARG A 27 4.02 11.45 -9.10
CA ARG A 27 4.53 10.27 -9.78
C ARG A 27 5.83 9.84 -9.18
N LEU A 28 5.99 8.53 -9.03
CA LEU A 28 7.27 7.98 -8.68
C LEU A 28 8.22 8.15 -9.89
N PRO A 29 9.38 8.78 -9.73
CA PRO A 29 10.32 8.91 -10.83
C PRO A 29 10.89 7.54 -11.23
N THR A 30 11.31 7.41 -12.48
CA THR A 30 12.07 6.23 -12.94
C THR A 30 13.32 6.06 -12.07
N GLY A 31 13.57 4.83 -11.62
CA GLY A 31 14.73 4.49 -10.80
C GLY A 31 14.43 3.40 -9.78
N THR A 32 15.43 3.13 -8.94
CA THR A 32 15.34 2.15 -7.85
C THR A 32 14.77 2.82 -6.59
N HIS A 33 13.73 2.23 -6.02
CA HIS A 33 13.07 2.71 -4.81
C HIS A 33 13.07 1.64 -3.73
N ARG A 34 13.32 2.03 -2.48
CA ARG A 34 13.17 1.14 -1.33
C ARG A 34 11.72 1.12 -0.89
N VAL A 35 11.16 -0.07 -0.73
CA VAL A 35 9.75 -0.29 -0.41
C VAL A 35 9.59 -1.43 0.60
N ALA A 36 8.41 -1.56 1.21
CA ALA A 36 7.95 -2.84 1.75
C ALA A 36 6.44 -2.97 1.55
N ILE A 37 6.03 -4.22 1.52
CA ILE A 37 4.62 -4.59 1.48
C ILE A 37 3.97 -4.18 2.81
N ILE A 38 2.87 -3.44 2.71
CA ILE A 38 2.05 -3.00 3.84
C ILE A 38 0.67 -3.67 3.83
N HIS A 39 0.25 -4.21 2.69
CA HIS A 39 -1.05 -4.85 2.53
C HIS A 39 -1.04 -5.83 1.36
N SER A 40 -1.88 -6.85 1.44
CA SER A 40 -2.19 -7.76 0.36
C SER A 40 -3.63 -8.23 0.47
N GLU A 41 -4.26 -8.47 -0.67
CA GLU A 41 -5.64 -8.91 -0.76
C GLU A 41 -5.85 -9.80 -1.99
N LEU A 42 -6.77 -10.75 -1.88
CA LEU A 42 -7.24 -11.54 -3.00
C LEU A 42 -8.52 -10.88 -3.53
N ARG A 43 -8.52 -10.48 -4.80
CA ARG A 43 -9.67 -9.88 -5.47
C ARG A 43 -10.21 -10.80 -6.55
N ARG A 44 -11.51 -10.64 -6.83
CA ARG A 44 -12.17 -11.19 -8.01
C ARG A 44 -12.73 -10.00 -8.77
N GLU A 45 -12.46 -9.92 -10.07
CA GLU A 45 -13.14 -8.92 -10.89
C GLU A 45 -14.59 -9.35 -11.10
N THR A 46 -15.52 -8.40 -11.00
CA THR A 46 -16.93 -8.65 -11.19
C THR A 46 -17.20 -8.97 -12.67
N GLY A 47 -17.52 -10.23 -12.98
CA GLY A 47 -17.87 -10.67 -14.35
C GLY A 47 -16.86 -11.65 -14.98
N ASP A 48 -16.74 -12.85 -14.42
CA ASP A 48 -15.98 -14.00 -14.97
C ASP A 48 -14.45 -13.88 -15.02
N THR A 49 -13.85 -12.92 -14.32
CA THR A 49 -12.38 -12.85 -14.23
C THR A 49 -11.86 -13.70 -13.08
N PHE A 50 -10.78 -14.45 -13.34
CA PHE A 50 -10.09 -15.31 -12.39
C PHE A 50 -9.58 -14.48 -11.19
N PRO A 51 -9.52 -15.08 -9.99
CA PRO A 51 -9.02 -14.37 -8.81
C PRO A 51 -7.57 -13.94 -9.01
N TYR A 52 -7.25 -12.69 -8.64
CA TYR A 52 -5.92 -12.11 -8.69
C TYR A 52 -5.51 -11.56 -7.33
N CYS A 53 -4.21 -11.56 -7.06
CA CYS A 53 -3.65 -11.03 -5.82
C CYS A 53 -3.21 -9.58 -6.03
N VAL A 54 -3.49 -8.70 -5.09
CA VAL A 54 -2.93 -7.34 -5.06
C VAL A 54 -1.98 -7.25 -3.88
N PHE A 55 -0.76 -6.78 -4.12
CA PHE A 55 0.20 -6.41 -3.09
C PHE A 55 0.41 -4.91 -3.13
N ARG A 56 0.21 -4.24 -2.01
CA ARG A 56 0.46 -2.82 -1.86
C ARG A 56 1.75 -2.62 -1.09
N SER A 57 2.67 -1.93 -1.73
CA SER A 57 3.98 -1.59 -1.18
C SER A 57 4.11 -0.09 -0.98
N MET A 58 4.77 0.32 0.09
CA MET A 58 4.99 1.71 0.42
C MET A 58 6.48 2.06 0.31
N VAL A 59 6.78 3.18 -0.34
CA VAL A 59 8.14 3.69 -0.51
C VAL A 59 8.66 4.28 0.81
N PHE A 60 9.84 3.81 1.24
CA PHE A 60 10.55 4.32 2.40
C PHE A 60 11.70 5.24 2.01
N GLY A 61 11.80 6.38 2.68
CA GLY A 61 12.93 7.29 2.54
C GLY A 61 12.62 8.67 3.10
N LYS A 62 13.66 9.38 3.54
CA LYS A 62 13.57 10.81 3.84
C LYS A 62 13.60 11.57 2.52
N GLY A 63 12.43 11.75 1.89
CA GLY A 63 12.34 12.41 0.59
C GLY A 63 10.89 12.65 0.15
N ARG A 64 10.73 13.38 -0.96
CA ARG A 64 9.43 13.80 -1.51
C ARG A 64 8.46 12.64 -1.80
N PHE A 65 8.98 11.44 -2.01
CA PHE A 65 8.20 10.26 -2.41
C PHE A 65 8.01 9.25 -1.27
N GLY A 66 8.48 9.56 -0.05
CA GLY A 66 8.21 8.72 1.12
C GLY A 66 6.71 8.64 1.40
N GLY A 67 6.19 7.44 1.65
CA GLY A 67 4.75 7.20 1.85
C GLY A 67 3.96 7.00 0.55
N PHE A 68 4.60 7.08 -0.61
CA PHE A 68 3.94 6.74 -1.87
C PHE A 68 3.66 5.24 -1.95
N THR A 69 2.48 4.86 -2.45
CA THR A 69 2.07 3.46 -2.56
C THR A 69 2.15 2.97 -4.00
N ILE A 70 2.60 1.73 -4.16
CA ILE A 70 2.67 1.01 -5.42
C ILE A 70 1.78 -0.22 -5.27
N ASP A 71 0.79 -0.38 -6.15
CA ASP A 71 -0.09 -1.54 -6.16
C ASP A 71 0.37 -2.49 -7.28
N GLU A 72 0.69 -3.72 -6.90
CA GLU A 72 1.18 -4.76 -7.80
C GLU A 72 0.12 -5.87 -7.89
N ILE A 73 -0.34 -6.16 -9.11
CA ILE A 73 -1.42 -7.12 -9.37
C ILE A 73 -0.83 -8.39 -9.97
N PHE A 74 -1.06 -9.55 -9.37
CA PHE A 74 -0.59 -10.85 -9.86
C PHE A 74 -1.75 -11.77 -10.23
N ARG A 75 -1.77 -12.23 -11.49
CA ARG A 75 -2.81 -13.13 -12.03
C ARG A 75 -2.35 -14.58 -12.05
N LEU A 76 -2.09 -15.14 -10.86
CA LEU A 76 -1.50 -16.47 -10.69
C LEU A 76 -2.37 -17.65 -11.18
N ASN A 77 -3.67 -17.39 -11.38
CA ASN A 77 -4.66 -18.37 -11.84
C ASN A 77 -5.23 -18.02 -13.23
N ASP A 78 -4.51 -17.23 -14.02
CA ASP A 78 -4.93 -16.91 -15.39
C ASP A 78 -5.04 -18.19 -16.25
N PRO A 79 -6.10 -18.35 -17.08
CA PRO A 79 -6.26 -19.51 -17.96
C PRO A 79 -5.24 -19.51 -19.09
N ASN A 80 -4.69 -18.35 -19.46
CA ASN A 80 -3.64 -18.26 -20.45
C ASN A 80 -2.30 -18.68 -19.80
N PRO A 81 -1.68 -19.79 -20.25
CA PRO A 81 -0.47 -20.32 -19.63
C PRO A 81 0.72 -19.35 -19.72
N ASN A 82 0.76 -18.49 -20.75
CA ASN A 82 1.84 -17.51 -20.89
C ASN A 82 1.74 -16.43 -19.81
N VAL A 83 0.54 -15.85 -19.64
CA VAL A 83 0.29 -14.85 -18.59
C VAL A 83 0.51 -15.47 -17.21
N LYS A 84 0.00 -16.67 -16.99
CA LYS A 84 0.20 -17.39 -15.72
C LYS A 84 1.67 -17.58 -15.40
N ASN A 85 2.47 -18.06 -16.35
CA ASN A 85 3.90 -18.33 -16.13
C ASN A 85 4.68 -17.03 -15.87
N ASP A 86 4.40 -15.97 -16.64
CA ASP A 86 5.04 -14.67 -16.46
C ASP A 86 4.72 -14.07 -15.08
N GLU A 87 3.45 -14.16 -14.64
CA GLU A 87 3.01 -13.67 -13.34
C GLU A 87 3.56 -14.51 -12.18
N TRP A 88 3.66 -15.83 -12.33
CA TRP A 88 4.31 -16.70 -11.34
C TRP A 88 5.80 -16.37 -11.21
N GLN A 89 6.51 -16.20 -12.32
CA GLN A 89 7.92 -15.82 -12.30
C GLN A 89 8.11 -14.46 -11.60
N ARG A 90 7.26 -13.48 -11.92
CA ARG A 90 7.31 -12.16 -11.27
C ARG A 90 7.01 -12.23 -9.77
N PHE A 91 6.03 -13.06 -9.39
CA PHE A 91 5.69 -13.28 -7.98
C PHE A 91 6.82 -14.00 -7.22
N GLU A 92 7.47 -15.00 -7.82
CA GLU A 92 8.65 -15.66 -7.26
C GLU A 92 9.79 -14.65 -7.05
N MET A 93 10.04 -13.76 -8.01
CA MET A 93 11.04 -12.70 -7.86
C MET A 93 10.74 -11.77 -6.67
N LEU A 94 9.47 -11.39 -6.48
CA LEU A 94 9.06 -10.62 -5.31
C LEU A 94 9.32 -11.40 -4.01
N CYS A 95 8.92 -12.67 -3.96
CA CYS A 95 9.14 -13.56 -2.81
C CYS A 95 10.63 -13.69 -2.45
N HIS A 96 11.49 -13.87 -3.45
CA HIS A 96 12.95 -13.89 -3.28
C HIS A 96 13.50 -12.54 -2.79
N ALA A 97 13.00 -11.42 -3.31
CA ALA A 97 13.43 -10.09 -2.88
C ALA A 97 13.09 -9.79 -1.42
N VAL A 98 11.96 -10.29 -0.92
CA VAL A 98 11.58 -10.19 0.50
C VAL A 98 12.10 -11.35 1.37
N GLU A 99 12.94 -12.23 0.81
CA GLU A 99 13.53 -13.38 1.50
C GLU A 99 12.50 -14.38 2.08
N VAL A 100 11.38 -14.57 1.38
CA VAL A 100 10.36 -15.57 1.72
C VAL A 100 10.33 -16.63 0.62
N LEU A 101 10.86 -17.83 0.91
CA LEU A 101 10.97 -18.90 -0.09
C LEU A 101 9.62 -19.56 -0.44
N GLN A 102 8.69 -19.58 0.49
CA GLN A 102 7.38 -20.19 0.31
C GLN A 102 6.33 -19.37 1.05
N VAL A 103 5.39 -18.80 0.30
CA VAL A 103 4.31 -18.00 0.87
C VAL A 103 3.14 -18.91 1.22
N THR A 104 3.02 -19.27 2.49
CA THR A 104 1.81 -19.91 3.04
C THR A 104 0.81 -18.88 3.56
N ASN A 105 1.32 -17.73 4.02
CA ASN A 105 0.53 -16.59 4.46
C ASN A 105 1.23 -15.30 4.00
N THR A 106 0.52 -14.43 3.28
CA THR A 106 1.08 -13.18 2.73
C THR A 106 1.57 -12.20 3.79
N VAL A 107 1.05 -12.28 5.02
CA VAL A 107 1.51 -11.47 6.17
C VAL A 107 3.00 -11.68 6.46
N GLN A 108 3.56 -12.83 6.11
CA GLN A 108 5.00 -13.12 6.28
C GLN A 108 5.90 -12.18 5.46
N MET A 109 5.36 -11.59 4.40
CA MET A 109 6.08 -10.68 3.51
C MET A 109 6.02 -9.21 3.99
N TYR A 110 5.16 -8.90 4.98
CA TYR A 110 4.90 -7.52 5.38
C TYR A 110 6.07 -6.89 6.12
N GLY A 111 6.30 -5.59 5.88
CA GLY A 111 7.34 -4.80 6.54
C GLY A 111 8.77 -5.19 6.18
N ARG A 112 8.97 -6.21 5.33
CA ARG A 112 10.29 -6.63 4.86
C ARG A 112 10.77 -5.68 3.74
N PRO A 113 11.91 -4.99 3.92
CA PRO A 113 12.37 -4.04 2.94
C PRO A 113 12.91 -4.76 1.71
N TYR A 114 12.58 -4.24 0.54
CA TYR A 114 13.17 -4.62 -0.73
C TYR A 114 13.33 -3.40 -1.64
N GLU A 115 14.10 -3.54 -2.71
CA GLU A 115 14.28 -2.51 -3.74
C GLU A 115 13.47 -2.89 -4.98
N VAL A 116 12.75 -1.92 -5.54
CA VAL A 116 11.97 -2.06 -6.75
C VAL A 116 12.49 -1.10 -7.81
N ASP A 117 12.82 -1.62 -8.99
CA ASP A 117 13.17 -0.81 -10.15
C ASP A 117 11.89 -0.41 -10.88
N ILE A 118 11.63 0.88 -10.98
CA ILE A 118 10.43 1.43 -11.62
C ILE A 118 10.81 2.18 -12.88
N LEU A 119 10.08 1.90 -13.96
CA LEU A 119 10.10 2.69 -15.19
C LEU A 119 8.78 3.46 -15.30
N THR A 120 8.88 4.79 -15.32
CA THR A 120 7.72 5.67 -15.52
C THR A 120 7.66 6.11 -16.98
N VAL A 121 6.59 5.71 -17.68
CA VAL A 121 6.29 6.11 -19.06
C VAL A 121 4.99 6.91 -19.09
N GLY A 122 5.09 8.21 -19.29
CA GLY A 122 3.95 9.12 -19.23
C GLY A 122 3.30 9.09 -17.84
N ARG A 123 2.09 8.53 -17.74
CA ARG A 123 1.31 8.43 -16.49
C ARG A 123 1.41 7.06 -15.82
N THR A 124 2.11 6.11 -16.42
CA THR A 124 2.16 4.73 -15.94
C THR A 124 3.52 4.45 -15.32
N SER A 125 3.52 3.92 -14.09
CA SER A 125 4.71 3.36 -13.45
C SER A 125 4.68 1.84 -13.59
N ILE A 126 5.76 1.27 -14.11
CA ILE A 126 5.91 -0.15 -14.37
C ILE A 126 7.03 -0.67 -13.49
N VAL A 127 6.74 -1.71 -12.70
CA VAL A 127 7.77 -2.44 -11.95
C VAL A 127 8.53 -3.33 -12.92
N GLN A 128 9.84 -3.12 -13.03
CA GLN A 128 10.72 -3.86 -13.94
C GLN A 128 11.46 -5.01 -13.25
N ALA A 129 11.88 -4.82 -12.00
CA ALA A 129 12.67 -5.80 -11.27
C ALA A 129 12.55 -5.60 -9.76
N TYR A 130 12.85 -6.68 -9.03
CA TYR A 130 12.93 -6.71 -7.57
C TYR A 130 14.35 -7.06 -7.16
N LYS A 131 14.86 -6.41 -6.11
CA LYS A 131 16.17 -6.65 -5.54
C LYS A 131 16.04 -6.86 -4.04
N SER A 132 16.64 -7.94 -3.54
CA SER A 132 16.80 -8.12 -2.10
C SER A 132 17.72 -7.02 -1.55
N VAL A 133 17.31 -6.47 -0.41
CA VAL A 133 18.11 -5.52 0.34
C VAL A 133 18.56 -6.27 1.58
N LYS A 134 19.89 -6.42 1.75
CA LYS A 134 20.42 -6.93 3.01
C LYS A 134 19.90 -6.04 4.14
N PRO A 135 19.48 -6.61 5.28
CA PRO A 135 19.07 -5.83 6.44
C PRO A 135 20.29 -5.15 7.09
N ASP A 136 21.01 -4.31 6.36
CA ASP A 136 22.05 -3.45 6.90
C ASP A 136 21.37 -2.25 7.56
N ALA A 137 21.11 -2.42 8.86
CA ALA A 137 20.82 -1.36 9.83
C ALA A 137 19.85 -0.28 9.33
N ILE A 138 18.72 -0.67 8.73
CA ILE A 138 17.51 0.13 8.92
C ILE A 138 17.25 0.00 10.42
N LYS A 139 17.78 0.95 11.20
CA LYS A 139 17.13 1.42 12.41
C LYS A 139 15.79 1.95 11.92
N LEU A 140 14.86 1.05 11.60
CA LEU A 140 13.47 1.25 11.90
C LEU A 140 13.60 1.74 13.33
N HIS A 141 13.33 3.02 13.56
CA HIS A 141 12.96 3.42 14.91
C HIS A 141 11.92 2.38 15.25
N ALA A 142 12.31 1.41 16.09
CA ALA A 142 11.43 0.38 16.56
C ALA A 142 10.24 1.20 17.01
N PRO A 143 9.10 1.08 16.31
CA PRO A 143 8.01 1.97 16.61
C PRO A 143 7.70 1.62 18.06
N GLY A 144 7.93 2.59 18.95
CA GLY A 144 7.95 2.35 20.39
C GLY A 144 6.67 1.60 20.69
N THR A 145 6.81 0.32 21.04
CA THR A 145 5.68 -0.58 21.34
C THR A 145 4.43 -0.30 20.49
N VAL A 146 4.44 -0.68 19.21
CA VAL A 146 3.25 -0.64 18.32
C VAL A 146 2.07 -1.48 18.82
N GLU A 147 2.22 -2.18 19.94
CA GLU A 147 1.08 -2.77 20.64
C GLU A 147 0.04 -1.73 21.08
N GLU A 148 0.38 -0.45 21.29
CA GLU A 148 -0.64 0.54 21.70
C GLU A 148 -1.34 1.25 20.53
N GLU A 149 -0.62 1.67 19.48
CA GLU A 149 -1.24 2.39 18.35
C GLU A 149 -1.90 1.47 17.31
N ASN A 150 -1.41 0.25 17.07
CA ASN A 150 -2.12 -0.72 16.23
C ASN A 150 -3.33 -1.32 16.97
N SER A 151 -3.32 -1.38 18.30
CA SER A 151 -4.47 -1.84 19.09
C SER A 151 -5.68 -0.94 18.85
N ALA A 152 -5.51 0.38 18.84
CA ALA A 152 -6.62 1.30 18.57
C ALA A 152 -7.22 1.13 17.16
N TYR A 153 -6.39 0.91 16.13
CA TYR A 153 -6.88 0.67 14.77
C TYR A 153 -7.60 -0.68 14.63
N TRP A 154 -7.02 -1.76 15.17
CA TRP A 154 -7.64 -3.09 15.11
C TRP A 154 -8.88 -3.20 16.00
N GLN A 155 -8.92 -2.51 17.16
CA GLN A 155 -10.11 -2.39 17.99
C GLN A 155 -11.19 -1.56 17.30
N ALA A 156 -10.84 -0.41 16.71
CA ALA A 156 -11.79 0.41 15.96
C ALA A 156 -12.37 -0.34 14.76
N LYS A 157 -11.56 -1.13 14.07
CA LYS A 157 -12.02 -1.98 12.96
C LYS A 157 -12.92 -3.12 13.44
N ALA A 158 -12.55 -3.83 14.50
CA ALA A 158 -13.39 -4.90 15.05
C ALA A 158 -14.73 -4.38 15.58
N ILE A 159 -14.76 -3.18 16.18
CA ILE A 159 -15.99 -2.53 16.61
C ILE A 159 -16.84 -2.12 15.39
N ALA A 160 -16.23 -1.57 14.34
CA ALA A 160 -16.95 -1.20 13.12
C ALA A 160 -17.57 -2.43 12.43
N ASP A 161 -16.83 -3.53 12.33
CA ASP A 161 -17.28 -4.78 11.72
C ASP A 161 -18.43 -5.41 12.54
N ALA A 162 -18.31 -5.44 13.88
CA ALA A 162 -19.38 -5.94 14.76
C ALA A 162 -20.65 -5.07 14.71
N THR A 163 -20.50 -3.74 14.60
CA THR A 163 -21.63 -2.81 14.50
C THR A 163 -22.37 -2.97 13.16
N ALA A 164 -21.63 -3.24 12.08
CA ALA A 164 -22.20 -3.52 10.77
C ALA A 164 -23.01 -4.83 10.76
N GLU A 165 -22.51 -5.90 11.39
CA GLU A 165 -23.25 -7.16 11.51
C GLU A 165 -24.54 -6.99 12.32
N GLN A 166 -24.50 -6.27 13.44
CA GLN A 166 -25.67 -6.03 14.29
C GLN A 166 -26.76 -5.22 13.58
N GLN A 167 -26.37 -4.18 12.81
CA GLN A 167 -27.33 -3.41 12.00
C GLN A 167 -27.97 -4.25 10.89
N THR A 168 -27.21 -5.21 10.34
CA THR A 168 -27.72 -6.10 9.30
C THR A 168 -28.74 -7.09 9.86
N GLU A 169 -28.51 -7.62 11.07
CA GLU A 169 -29.46 -8.49 11.76
C GLU A 169 -30.73 -7.76 12.21
N GLU A 170 -30.61 -6.54 12.77
CA GLU A 170 -31.79 -5.73 13.13
C GLU A 170 -32.64 -5.39 11.91
N HIS A 171 -32.01 -5.04 10.79
CA HIS A 171 -32.73 -4.82 9.53
C HIS A 171 -33.44 -6.08 9.04
N ALA A 172 -32.79 -7.25 9.15
CA ALA A 172 -33.39 -8.53 8.77
C ALA A 172 -34.58 -8.91 9.66
N GLN A 173 -34.48 -8.66 10.98
CA GLN A 173 -35.57 -8.91 11.93
C GLN A 173 -36.73 -7.94 11.76
N ALA A 174 -36.45 -6.64 11.56
CA ALA A 174 -37.49 -5.64 11.28
C ALA A 174 -38.24 -5.96 9.98
N PHE A 175 -37.53 -6.44 8.95
CA PHE A 175 -38.14 -6.89 7.71
C PHE A 175 -39.00 -8.15 7.89
N ALA A 176 -38.52 -9.12 8.68
CA ALA A 176 -39.28 -10.34 8.98
C ALA A 176 -40.56 -10.07 9.78
N LEU A 177 -40.53 -9.12 10.73
CA LEU A 177 -41.72 -8.67 11.47
C LEU A 177 -42.72 -7.95 10.56
N ALA A 178 -42.26 -7.07 9.68
CA ALA A 178 -43.13 -6.35 8.74
C ALA A 178 -43.82 -7.26 7.71
N LEU A 179 -43.27 -8.45 7.46
CA LEU A 179 -43.87 -9.50 6.62
C LEU A 179 -44.94 -10.32 7.34
N HIS A 180 -44.89 -10.39 8.67
CA HIS A 180 -45.84 -11.15 9.48
C HIS A 180 -47.12 -10.38 9.85
N ASP A 181 -47.11 -9.04 9.73
CA ASP A 181 -48.26 -8.15 9.96
C ASP A 181 -49.09 -7.85 8.68
N ARG A 182 -48.90 -8.64 7.61
CA ARG A 182 -49.73 -8.64 6.39
C ARG A 182 -50.52 -9.94 6.25
#